data_AF-A0A7V1NPC1-F1
#
_entry.id   AF-A0A7V1NPC1-F1
#
_cell.length_a   1.000
_cell.length_b   1.000
_cell.length_c   1.000
_cell.angle_alpha   90.00
_cell.angle_beta   90.00
_cell.angle_gamma   90.00
#
_symmetry.space_group_name_H-M   'P 1'
#
loop_
_entity.id
_entity.type
_entity.pdbx_description
1 polymer ?
#
loop_
_entity_poly.entity_id
_entity_poly.type
_entity_poly.pdbx_seq_one_letter_code
_entity_poly.pdbx_strand_id
1 'polypeptide(L)'
;VFAVIYFLAVYYGAAIGPMYRPLALHFAPESDWYFLANEELLKYFPGHGLIIFPTFIIPTIGFLILFAIPFIDNKGSERSPLKRPAATILGILFLLLLVYLTLIGGQPKAPAAV
;
A
#
# COMPACT_ATOMS: atom_id res chain seq x y z
N VAL A 1 18.47 8.29 -9.90
CA VAL A 1 17.56 7.13 -9.66
C VAL A 1 18.22 5.81 -10.05
N PHE A 2 18.53 5.56 -11.33
CA PHE A 2 19.15 4.29 -11.76
C PHE A 2 20.45 3.92 -11.02
N ALA A 3 21.35 4.88 -10.79
CA ALA A 3 22.57 4.65 -10.02
C ALA A 3 22.30 4.23 -8.57
N VAL A 4 21.27 4.80 -7.93
CA VAL A 4 20.87 4.46 -6.55
C VAL A 4 20.27 3.05 -6.52
N ILE A 5 19.41 2.72 -7.48
CA ILE A 5 18.83 1.38 -7.60
C ILE A 5 19.94 0.34 -7.84
N TYR A 6 20.88 0.63 -8.75
CA TYR A 6 22.03 -0.24 -9.01
C TYR A 6 22.88 -0.46 -7.75
N PHE A 7 23.19 0.61 -7.03
CA PHE A 7 23.92 0.53 -5.77
C PHE A 7 23.18 -0.36 -4.75
N LEU A 8 21.89 -0.10 -4.51
CA LEU A 8 21.10 -0.90 -3.57
C LEU A 8 21.03 -2.38 -3.97
N ALA A 9 20.86 -2.66 -5.26
CA ALA A 9 20.80 -4.02 -5.79
C ALA A 9 22.12 -4.79 -5.60
N VAL A 10 23.26 -4.14 -5.80
CA VAL A 10 24.58 -4.78 -5.66
C VAL A 10 24.97 -4.97 -4.20
N TYR A 11 24.70 -3.99 -3.34
CA TYR A 11 25.24 -4.00 -1.97
C TYR A 11 24.26 -4.53 -0.90
N TYR A 12 22.95 -4.43 -1.12
CA TYR A 12 21.95 -4.91 -0.17
C TYR A 12 21.18 -6.12 -0.71
N GLY A 13 20.81 -6.10 -1.99
CA GLY A 13 20.04 -7.19 -2.62
C GLY A 13 18.67 -7.41 -1.97
N ALA A 14 17.85 -8.28 -2.57
CA ALA A 14 16.60 -8.75 -1.96
C ALA A 14 16.84 -10.14 -1.36
N ALA A 15 16.30 -10.39 -0.16
CA ALA A 15 16.34 -11.72 0.43
C ALA A 15 15.54 -12.69 -0.45
N ILE A 16 16.17 -13.80 -0.84
CA ILE A 16 15.49 -14.85 -1.59
C ILE A 16 14.67 -15.66 -0.57
N GLY A 17 13.35 -15.70 -0.76
CA GLY A 17 12.44 -16.45 0.09
C GLY A 17 12.74 -17.95 0.12
N PRO A 18 12.22 -18.70 1.10
CA PRO A 18 12.41 -20.14 1.19
C PRO A 18 11.87 -20.84 -0.06
N MET A 19 12.50 -21.96 -0.43
CA MET A 19 12.01 -22.80 -1.51
C MET A 19 10.60 -23.30 -1.17
N TYR A 20 9.67 -23.12 -2.10
CA TYR A 20 8.29 -23.57 -1.95
C TYR A 20 8.22 -25.07 -1.64
N ARG A 21 7.48 -25.45 -0.59
CA ARG A 21 7.23 -26.84 -0.20
C ARG A 21 5.74 -27.04 0.12
N PRO A 22 5.02 -27.93 -0.58
CA PRO A 22 3.58 -28.13 -0.38
C PRO A 22 3.18 -28.65 1.01
N LEU A 23 4.09 -29.36 1.69
CA LEU A 23 3.86 -29.93 3.03
C LEU A 23 4.40 -29.04 4.17
N ALA A 24 4.77 -27.79 3.89
CA ALA A 24 5.22 -26.88 4.93
C ALA A 24 4.04 -26.48 5.83
N LEU A 25 4.00 -27.00 7.06
CA LEU A 25 2.92 -26.74 8.03
C LEU A 25 3.05 -25.39 8.76
N HIS A 26 4.16 -24.67 8.56
CA HIS A 26 4.49 -23.44 9.31
C HIS A 26 4.96 -22.32 8.38
N PHE A 27 4.13 -21.93 7.42
CA PHE A 27 4.35 -20.74 6.59
C PHE A 27 3.30 -19.69 6.89
N ALA A 28 3.73 -18.53 7.36
CA ALA A 28 2.90 -17.33 7.38
C ALA A 28 3.12 -16.60 6.04
N PRO A 29 2.16 -16.60 5.11
CA PRO A 29 2.28 -15.79 3.91
C PRO A 29 2.30 -14.31 4.32
N GLU A 30 3.44 -13.66 4.10
CA GLU A 30 3.58 -12.21 4.21
C GLU A 30 3.52 -11.63 2.81
N SER A 31 2.65 -10.64 2.58
CA SER A 31 2.67 -9.89 1.33
C SER A 31 3.86 -8.93 1.26
N ASP A 32 4.22 -8.54 0.04
CA ASP A 32 5.23 -7.50 -0.17
C ASP A 32 4.81 -6.14 0.43
N TRP A 33 5.81 -5.29 0.68
CA TRP A 33 5.66 -3.99 1.37
C TRP A 33 4.55 -3.09 0.81
N TYR A 34 4.32 -3.13 -0.50
CA TYR A 34 3.31 -2.32 -1.19
C TYR A 34 1.87 -2.83 -0.99
N PHE A 35 1.70 -4.05 -0.46
CA PHE A 35 0.41 -4.63 -0.12
C PHE A 35 0.08 -4.61 1.38
N LEU A 36 1.05 -4.32 2.26
CA LEU A 36 0.85 -4.35 3.71
C LEU A 36 -0.30 -3.45 4.19
N ALA A 37 -0.48 -2.27 3.59
CA ALA A 37 -1.62 -1.41 3.91
C ALA A 37 -2.97 -2.06 3.57
N ASN A 38 -3.03 -2.81 2.46
CA ASN A 38 -4.24 -3.53 2.06
C ASN A 38 -4.48 -4.73 2.99
N GLU A 39 -3.44 -5.48 3.36
CA GLU A 39 -3.56 -6.57 4.34
C GLU A 39 -4.15 -6.09 5.67
N GLU A 40 -3.68 -4.95 6.18
CA GLU A 40 -4.23 -4.37 7.40
C GLU A 40 -5.67 -3.92 7.19
N LEU A 41 -5.96 -3.31 6.05
CA LEU A 41 -7.31 -2.89 5.70
C LEU A 41 -8.28 -4.08 5.65
N LEU A 42 -7.87 -5.24 5.13
CA LEU A 42 -8.69 -6.46 5.08
C LEU A 42 -9.23 -6.88 6.45
N LYS A 43 -8.53 -6.61 7.55
CA LYS A 43 -8.98 -6.96 8.90
C LYS A 43 -10.28 -6.25 9.30
N TYR A 44 -10.55 -5.10 8.70
CA TYR A 44 -11.77 -4.33 8.95
C TYR A 44 -12.97 -4.79 8.10
N PHE A 45 -12.76 -5.71 7.15
CA PHE A 45 -13.79 -6.22 6.24
C PHE A 45 -13.98 -7.74 6.39
N PRO A 46 -14.50 -8.22 7.54
CA PRO A 46 -14.67 -9.64 7.78
C PRO A 46 -15.74 -10.26 6.86
N GLY A 47 -15.46 -11.45 6.33
CA GLY A 47 -16.40 -12.25 5.55
C GLY A 47 -16.19 -12.16 4.03
N HIS A 48 -16.48 -13.27 3.34
CA HIS A 48 -16.14 -13.46 1.92
C HIS A 48 -16.69 -12.37 0.99
N GLY A 49 -17.87 -11.83 1.28
CA GLY A 49 -18.49 -10.78 0.47
C GLY A 49 -17.85 -9.40 0.64
N LEU A 50 -17.16 -9.14 1.76
CA LEU A 50 -16.60 -7.83 2.06
C LEU A 50 -15.14 -7.67 1.62
N ILE A 51 -14.43 -8.75 1.33
CA ILE A 51 -13.03 -8.75 0.87
C ILE A 51 -12.84 -7.95 -0.44
N ILE A 52 -13.88 -7.89 -1.28
CA ILE A 52 -13.83 -7.14 -2.55
C ILE A 52 -13.60 -5.63 -2.34
N PHE A 53 -14.01 -5.09 -1.18
CA PHE A 53 -13.87 -3.67 -0.87
C PHE A 53 -12.41 -3.24 -0.74
N PRO A 54 -11.62 -3.78 0.21
CA PRO A 54 -10.22 -3.42 0.37
C PRO A 54 -9.36 -3.89 -0.81
N THR A 55 -9.75 -4.98 -1.48
CA THR A 55 -8.95 -5.56 -2.57
C THR A 55 -9.10 -4.82 -3.89
N PHE A 56 -10.32 -4.40 -4.24
CA PHE A 56 -10.62 -3.83 -5.56
C PHE A 56 -11.28 -2.46 -5.47
N ILE A 57 -12.36 -2.32 -4.71
CA ILE A 57 -13.20 -1.12 -4.77
C ILE A 57 -12.44 0.10 -4.24
N ILE A 58 -11.84 0.00 -3.04
CA ILE A 58 -11.15 1.12 -2.40
C ILE A 58 -9.92 1.57 -3.22
N PRO A 59 -9.01 0.67 -3.65
CA PRO A 59 -7.90 1.06 -4.52
C PRO A 59 -8.35 1.67 -5.85
N THR A 60 -9.39 1.10 -6.48
CA THR A 60 -9.92 1.61 -7.76
C THR A 60 -10.51 3.01 -7.58
N ILE A 61 -11.31 3.25 -6.54
CA ILE A 61 -11.84 4.58 -6.24
C ILE A 61 -10.71 5.57 -5.96
N GLY A 62 -9.69 5.16 -5.19
CA GLY A 62 -8.51 6.00 -4.95
C GLY A 62 -7.81 6.41 -6.25
N PHE A 63 -7.61 5.46 -7.17
CA PHE A 63 -7.04 5.73 -8.49
C PHE A 63 -7.92 6.66 -9.32
N LEU A 64 -9.23 6.43 -9.36
CA LEU A 64 -10.18 7.29 -10.08
C LEU A 64 -10.21 8.71 -9.53
N ILE A 65 -10.15 8.88 -8.21
CA ILE A 65 -10.04 10.20 -7.58
C ILE A 65 -8.74 10.87 -8.00
N LEU A 66 -7.59 10.18 -7.89
CA LEU A 66 -6.29 10.71 -8.32
C LEU A 66 -6.29 11.11 -9.80
N PHE A 67 -6.89 10.28 -10.65
CA PHE A 67 -7.07 10.56 -12.07
C PHE A 67 -7.99 11.76 -12.31
N ALA A 68 -9.02 11.92 -11.47
CA ALA A 68 -9.98 13.01 -11.54
C ALA A 68 -9.45 14.35 -10.97
N ILE A 69 -8.41 14.34 -10.12
CA ILE A 69 -7.80 15.56 -9.53
C ILE A 69 -7.58 16.69 -10.55
N PRO A 70 -6.92 16.49 -11.70
CA PRO A 70 -6.69 17.58 -12.66
C PRO A 70 -7.98 18.21 -13.20
N PHE A 71 -9.10 17.49 -13.17
CA PHE A 71 -10.40 17.99 -13.63
C PHE A 71 -11.20 18.66 -12.51
N ILE A 72 -11.09 18.15 -11.28
CA ILE A 72 -11.83 18.65 -10.11
C ILE A 72 -11.14 19.88 -9.48
N ASP A 73 -9.81 19.87 -9.36
CA ASP A 73 -9.02 20.97 -8.81
C ASP A 73 -8.41 21.80 -9.96
N ASN A 74 -9.27 22.35 -10.81
CA ASN A 74 -8.84 23.16 -11.95
C ASN A 74 -8.62 24.63 -11.52
N LYS A 75 -7.40 24.97 -11.11
CA LYS A 75 -6.96 26.35 -10.83
C LYS A 75 -6.14 27.00 -11.95
N GLY A 76 -6.26 26.51 -13.20
CA GLY A 76 -5.52 27.05 -14.34
C GLY A 76 -4.00 26.80 -14.26
N SER A 77 -3.19 27.80 -14.60
CA SER A 77 -1.71 27.67 -14.67
C SER A 77 -1.03 27.54 -13.29
N GLU A 78 -1.76 27.79 -12.21
CA GLU A 78 -1.23 27.68 -10.85
C GLU A 78 -1.06 26.20 -10.43
N ARG A 79 0.20 25.76 -10.34
CA ARG A 79 0.60 24.39 -10.01
C ARG A 79 1.16 24.24 -8.59
N SER A 80 1.27 25.34 -7.83
CA SER A 80 1.82 25.29 -6.47
C SER A 80 0.89 24.56 -5.50
N PRO A 81 1.38 23.52 -4.77
CA PRO A 81 0.58 22.83 -3.73
C PRO A 81 0.10 23.78 -2.63
N LEU A 82 0.90 24.79 -2.28
CA LEU A 82 0.56 25.78 -1.24
C LEU A 82 -0.67 26.63 -1.60
N LYS A 83 -0.98 26.76 -2.89
CA LYS A 83 -2.17 27.47 -3.39
C LYS A 83 -3.40 26.55 -3.48
N ARG A 84 -3.25 25.27 -3.16
CA ARG A 84 -4.28 24.22 -3.15
C ARG A 84 -4.34 23.55 -1.77
N PRO A 85 -4.63 24.31 -0.70
CA PRO A 85 -4.51 23.80 0.67
C PRO A 85 -5.41 22.59 0.92
N ALA A 86 -6.65 22.58 0.42
CA ALA A 86 -7.56 21.45 0.60
C ALA A 86 -7.04 20.15 -0.04
N ALA A 87 -6.70 20.19 -1.34
CA ALA A 87 -6.17 19.01 -2.05
C ALA A 87 -4.83 18.54 -1.45
N THR A 88 -3.97 19.47 -1.08
CA THR A 88 -2.68 19.16 -0.45
C THR A 88 -2.85 18.52 0.92
N ILE A 89 -3.72 19.07 1.78
CA ILE A 89 -3.99 18.51 3.12
C ILE A 89 -4.61 17.10 2.98
N LEU A 90 -5.61 16.93 2.11
CA LEU A 90 -6.23 15.62 1.88
C LEU A 90 -5.22 14.60 1.34
N GLY A 91 -4.36 15.00 0.39
CA GLY A 91 -3.29 14.15 -0.13
C GLY A 91 -2.29 13.74 0.94
N ILE A 92 -1.86 14.68 1.80
CA ILE A 92 -0.97 14.39 2.93
C ILE A 92 -1.64 13.45 3.92
N LEU A 93 -2.89 13.69 4.31
CA LEU A 93 -3.63 12.82 5.22
C LEU A 93 -3.78 11.40 4.64
N PHE A 94 -4.05 11.30 3.34
CA PHE A 94 -4.12 10.01 2.64
C PHE A 94 -2.77 9.27 2.66
N LEU A 95 -1.66 9.96 2.40
CA LEU A 95 -0.32 9.37 2.50
C LEU A 95 0.01 8.92 3.92
N LEU A 96 -0.30 9.74 4.92
CA LEU A 96 -0.10 9.40 6.33
C LEU A 96 -0.94 8.17 6.73
N LEU A 97 -2.16 8.05 6.23
CA LEU A 97 -3.00 6.87 6.44
C LEU A 97 -2.37 5.62 5.82
N LEU A 98 -1.86 5.69 4.59
CA LEU A 98 -1.18 4.56 3.95
C LEU A 98 0.08 4.14 4.71
N VAL A 99 0.88 5.10 5.16
CA VAL A 99 2.07 4.83 5.99
C VAL A 99 1.65 4.18 7.30
N TYR A 100 0.65 4.73 7.98
CA TYR A 100 0.13 4.19 9.24
C TYR A 100 -0.35 2.74 9.09
N LEU A 101 -1.18 2.44 8.08
CA LEU A 101 -1.64 1.08 7.79
C LEU A 101 -0.50 0.14 7.43
N THR A 102 0.49 0.61 6.68
CA THR A 102 1.69 -0.19 6.33
C THR A 102 2.50 -0.57 7.57
N LEU A 103 2.70 0.38 8.49
CA LEU A 103 3.47 0.13 9.72
C LEU A 103 2.78 -0.91 10.62
N ILE A 104 1.45 -0.91 10.67
CA ILE A 104 0.68 -1.90 11.44
C ILE A 104 0.61 -3.24 10.70
N GLY A 105 0.35 -3.23 9.40
CA GLY A 105 0.27 -4.44 8.58
C GLY A 105 1.59 -5.21 8.48
N GLY A 106 2.72 -4.48 8.54
CA GLY A 106 4.07 -5.04 8.54
C GLY A 106 4.55 -5.59 9.88
N GLN A 107 3.72 -5.58 10.93
CA GLN A 107 4.10 -6.21 12.20
C GLN A 107 4.15 -7.75 12.03
N PRO A 108 5.16 -8.43 12.60
CA PRO A 108 5.30 -9.88 12.51
C PRO A 108 4.03 -10.58 12.99
N LYS A 109 3.50 -11.47 12.16
CA LYS A 109 2.30 -12.23 12.48
C LYS A 109 2.71 -13.54 13.18
N ALA A 110 2.03 -13.90 14.26
CA ALA A 110 2.24 -15.20 14.88
C ALA A 110 1.91 -16.31 13.85
N PRO A 111 2.69 -17.42 13.82
CA PRO A 111 2.34 -18.55 12.97
C PRO A 111 0.92 -19.02 13.32
N ALA A 112 0.10 -19.27 12.30
CA ALA A 112 -1.25 -19.75 12.50
C ALA A 112 -1.21 -21.05 13.32
N ALA A 113 -1.85 -21.05 14.49
CA ALA A 113 -2.08 -22.27 15.24
C ALA A 113 -3.10 -23.12 14.47
N VAL A 114 -2.74 -24.38 14.24
CA VAL A 114 -3.63 -25.40 13.65
C VAL A 114 -4.71 -25.76 14.65
#